data_AF-A0A5B7ZMG7-F1
#
_entry.id   AF-A0A5B7ZMG7-F1
#
_cell.length_a   1.000
_cell.length_b   1.000
_cell.length_c   1.000
_cell.angle_alpha   90.00
_cell.angle_beta   90.00
_cell.angle_gamma   90.00
#
_symmetry.space_group_name_H-M   'P 1'
#
loop_
_entity.id
_entity.type
_entity.pdbx_description
1 polymer ?
#
loop_
_entity_poly.entity_id
_entity_poly.type
_entity_poly.pdbx_seq_one_letter_code
_entity_poly.pdbx_strand_id
1 'polypeptide(L)'
;MTTESGKPGKLEKLIAVYEHFGQEIAAIPDPWASKLAKQSNAVRTTVDRTLGKEPGATKSQFAAGLEQGLRDTPDFIAMASPEWRAHVAKALNNAVQTAYPEFLAKDAERLEKIRDRGKIKTDSEYYLIRHKIDVLEGSGDTKLLMDFYALVDSFGSKV
;
A
#
# COMPACT_ATOMS: atom_id res chain seq x y z
N MET A 1 9.42 6.39 36.52
CA MET A 1 10.15 6.77 35.29
C MET A 1 9.18 6.70 34.14
N THR A 2 8.59 7.84 33.79
CA THR A 2 7.73 8.02 32.63
C THR A 2 8.63 8.26 31.43
N THR A 3 8.87 7.23 30.61
CA THR A 3 9.51 7.41 29.31
C THR A 3 8.52 8.12 28.40
N GLU A 4 8.88 9.33 27.96
CA GLU A 4 8.20 10.05 26.89
C GLU A 4 8.01 9.11 25.70
N SER A 5 6.75 8.87 25.35
CA SER A 5 6.35 8.20 24.11
C SER A 5 6.73 9.13 22.95
N GLY A 6 8.00 9.07 22.54
CA GLY A 6 8.47 9.71 21.32
C GLY A 6 7.68 9.15 20.14
N LYS A 7 7.26 10.03 19.23
CA LYS A 7 6.56 9.61 18.00
C LYS A 7 7.31 8.45 17.34
N PRO A 8 6.62 7.36 16.94
CA PRO A 8 7.29 6.23 16.32
C PRO A 8 8.05 6.68 15.08
N GLY A 9 9.30 6.23 14.97
CA GLY A 9 10.13 6.50 13.81
C GLY A 9 9.57 5.85 12.55
N LYS A 10 10.02 6.32 11.38
CA LYS A 10 9.52 5.85 10.07
C LYS A 10 9.53 4.32 9.91
N LEU A 11 10.59 3.66 10.37
CA LEU A 11 10.69 2.20 10.31
C LEU A 11 9.57 1.53 11.11
N GLU A 12 9.31 1.96 12.35
CA GLU A 12 8.24 1.37 13.18
C GLU A 12 6.86 1.63 12.58
N LYS A 13 6.62 2.81 12.00
CA LYS A 13 5.37 3.10 11.29
C LYS A 13 5.17 2.15 10.11
N LEU A 14 6.19 1.92 9.30
CA LEU A 14 6.14 0.99 8.17
C LEU A 14 5.91 -0.44 8.63
N ILE A 15 6.60 -0.90 9.67
CA ILE A 15 6.36 -2.24 10.24
C ILE A 15 4.90 -2.36 10.69
N ALA A 16 4.37 -1.37 11.42
CA ALA A 16 2.99 -1.37 11.87
C ALA A 16 1.98 -1.41 10.72
N VAL A 17 2.24 -0.71 9.60
CA VAL A 17 1.41 -0.82 8.38
C VAL A 17 1.34 -2.28 7.91
N TYR A 18 2.49 -2.94 7.77
CA TYR A 18 2.53 -4.34 7.32
C TYR A 18 1.86 -5.30 8.30
N GLU A 19 2.02 -5.09 9.61
CA GLU A 19 1.37 -5.93 10.63
C GLU A 19 -0.15 -5.79 10.58
N HIS A 20 -0.68 -4.55 10.53
CA HIS A 20 -2.11 -4.32 10.42
C HIS A 20 -2.68 -4.88 9.13
N PHE A 21 -2.01 -4.60 8.00
CA PHE A 21 -2.43 -5.12 6.69
C PHE A 21 -2.45 -6.65 6.69
N GLY A 22 -1.38 -7.29 7.16
CA GLY A 22 -1.25 -8.74 7.19
C GLY A 22 -2.26 -9.43 8.10
N GLN A 23 -2.67 -8.80 9.20
CA GLN A 23 -3.73 -9.28 10.08
C GLN A 23 -5.11 -9.18 9.44
N GLU A 24 -5.42 -8.04 8.81
CA GLU A 24 -6.75 -7.76 8.25
C GLU A 24 -7.09 -8.68 7.08
N ILE A 25 -6.10 -9.10 6.28
CA ILE A 25 -6.32 -9.97 5.11
C ILE A 25 -6.08 -11.46 5.38
N ALA A 26 -5.67 -11.85 6.60
CA ALA A 26 -5.25 -13.22 6.91
C ALA A 26 -6.34 -14.28 6.69
N ALA A 27 -7.61 -13.89 6.83
CA ALA A 27 -8.76 -14.78 6.69
C ALA A 27 -9.34 -14.83 5.26
N ILE A 28 -8.80 -14.03 4.33
CA ILE A 28 -9.31 -13.98 2.95
C ILE A 28 -8.93 -15.30 2.24
N PRO A 29 -9.91 -16.05 1.69
CA PRO A 29 -9.68 -17.35 1.05
C PRO A 29 -9.16 -17.18 -0.39
N ASP A 30 -8.11 -16.37 -0.57
CA ASP A 30 -7.43 -16.13 -1.85
C ASP A 30 -5.92 -16.45 -1.71
N PRO A 31 -5.31 -17.17 -2.67
CA PRO A 31 -3.90 -17.54 -2.58
C PRO A 31 -2.94 -16.33 -2.52
N TRP A 32 -3.25 -15.26 -3.24
CA TRP A 32 -2.43 -14.04 -3.24
C TRP A 32 -2.62 -13.23 -1.96
N ALA A 33 -3.86 -13.10 -1.47
CA ALA A 33 -4.13 -12.48 -0.17
C ALA A 33 -3.41 -13.24 0.96
N SER A 34 -3.47 -14.58 0.95
CA SER A 34 -2.76 -15.43 1.91
C SER A 34 -1.24 -15.27 1.84
N LYS A 35 -0.68 -15.13 0.63
CA LYS A 35 0.76 -14.89 0.44
C LYS A 35 1.16 -13.52 0.97
N LEU A 36 0.39 -12.47 0.65
CA LEU A 36 0.60 -11.12 1.15
C LEU A 36 0.49 -11.06 2.67
N ALA A 37 -0.49 -11.74 3.27
CA ALA A 37 -0.65 -11.83 4.72
C ALA A 37 0.60 -12.40 5.39
N LYS A 38 1.09 -13.54 4.89
CA LYS A 38 2.28 -14.21 5.42
C LYS A 38 3.53 -13.35 5.29
N GLN A 39 3.72 -12.71 4.13
CA GLN A 39 4.86 -11.83 3.90
C GLN A 39 4.82 -10.61 4.83
N SER A 40 3.66 -9.97 4.95
CA SER A 40 3.48 -8.77 5.78
C SER A 40 3.69 -9.08 7.27
N ASN A 41 3.12 -10.18 7.77
CA ASN A 41 3.30 -10.63 9.16
C ASN A 41 4.75 -11.06 9.48
N ALA A 42 5.57 -11.37 8.47
CA ALA A 42 6.97 -11.72 8.64
C ALA A 42 7.93 -10.51 8.68
N VAL A 43 7.44 -9.29 8.40
CA VAL A 43 8.27 -8.09 8.27
C VAL A 43 9.03 -7.79 9.55
N ARG A 44 8.37 -7.71 10.71
CA ARG A 44 9.03 -7.39 11.99
C ARG A 44 10.16 -8.37 12.29
N THR A 45 9.85 -9.67 12.28
CA THR A 45 10.84 -10.74 12.52
C THR A 45 12.01 -10.66 11.54
N THR A 46 11.76 -10.31 10.27
CA THR A 46 12.81 -10.16 9.27
C THR A 46 13.71 -8.96 9.57
N VAL A 47 13.12 -7.81 9.88
CA VAL A 47 13.85 -6.58 10.24
C VAL A 47 14.70 -6.82 11.49
N ASP A 48 14.11 -7.33 12.56
CA ASP A 48 14.79 -7.56 13.84
C ASP A 48 15.96 -8.53 13.68
N ARG A 49 15.73 -9.64 12.96
CA ARG A 49 16.76 -10.64 12.68
C ARG A 49 17.92 -10.06 11.90
N THR A 50 17.66 -9.29 10.85
CA THR A 50 18.72 -8.75 9.99
C THR A 50 19.50 -7.64 10.69
N LEU A 51 18.80 -6.71 11.37
CA LEU A 51 19.47 -5.67 12.15
C LEU A 51 20.33 -6.24 13.30
N GLY A 52 19.93 -7.39 13.85
CA GLY A 52 20.69 -8.06 14.92
C GLY A 52 21.87 -8.92 14.44
N LYS A 53 21.94 -9.28 13.14
CA LYS A 53 22.91 -10.26 12.64
C LYS A 53 23.84 -9.75 11.54
N GLU A 54 23.41 -8.80 10.72
CA GLU A 54 24.17 -8.34 9.56
C GLU A 54 24.93 -7.05 9.88
N PRO A 55 26.27 -7.08 9.94
CA PRO A 55 27.06 -5.88 10.16
C PRO A 55 26.83 -4.87 9.02
N GLY A 56 26.47 -3.64 9.37
CA GLY A 56 26.24 -2.56 8.40
C GLY A 56 24.80 -2.43 7.90
N ALA A 57 23.88 -3.31 8.29
CA ALA A 57 22.46 -3.11 8.06
C ALA A 57 21.92 -1.96 8.94
N THR A 58 21.26 -0.99 8.33
CA THR A 58 20.74 0.19 9.04
C THR A 58 19.22 0.27 9.02
N LYS A 59 18.64 0.89 10.05
CA LYS A 59 17.19 1.15 10.14
C LYS A 59 16.68 1.98 8.96
N SER A 60 17.49 2.91 8.43
CA SER A 60 17.12 3.76 7.30
C SER A 60 17.04 2.98 5.97
N GLN A 61 17.97 2.04 5.73
CA GLN A 61 17.91 1.15 4.57
C GLN A 61 16.65 0.28 4.59
N PHE A 62 16.30 -0.28 5.76
CA PHE A 62 15.05 -1.03 5.91
C PHE A 62 13.82 -0.14 5.70
N ALA A 63 13.80 1.06 6.26
CA ALA A 63 12.68 1.99 6.05
C ALA A 63 12.52 2.35 4.57
N ALA A 64 13.61 2.55 3.83
CA ALA A 64 13.55 2.80 2.39
C ALA A 64 13.02 1.59 1.61
N GLY A 65 13.51 0.38 1.92
CA GLY A 65 13.06 -0.85 1.26
C GLY A 65 11.59 -1.17 1.54
N LEU A 66 11.14 -1.02 2.80
CA LEU A 66 9.74 -1.22 3.18
C LEU A 66 8.82 -0.16 2.58
N GLU A 67 9.26 1.10 2.51
CA GLU A 67 8.47 2.15 1.85
C GLU A 67 8.32 1.88 0.35
N GLN A 68 9.37 1.38 -0.30
CA GLN A 68 9.29 0.97 -1.70
C GLN A 68 8.35 -0.22 -1.88
N GLY A 69 8.49 -1.26 -1.05
CA GLY A 69 7.58 -2.40 -1.06
C GLY A 69 6.12 -2.00 -0.83
N LEU A 70 5.88 -0.98 0.01
CA LEU A 70 4.53 -0.47 0.26
C LEU A 70 3.94 0.16 -1.01
N ARG A 71 4.75 0.91 -1.78
CA ARG A 71 4.35 1.49 -3.08
C ARG A 71 4.04 0.44 -4.13
N ASP A 72 4.73 -0.70 -4.07
CA ASP A 72 4.60 -1.79 -5.05
C ASP A 72 3.48 -2.77 -4.64
N THR A 73 2.95 -2.67 -3.40
CA THR A 73 1.89 -3.55 -2.90
C THR A 73 0.62 -3.55 -3.78
N PRO A 74 0.12 -2.42 -4.32
CA PRO A 74 -0.97 -2.37 -5.29
C PRO A 74 -0.84 -3.35 -6.47
N ASP A 75 0.37 -3.53 -7.01
CA ASP A 75 0.64 -4.41 -8.15
C ASP A 75 0.35 -5.87 -7.77
N PHE A 76 0.68 -6.25 -6.53
CA PHE A 76 0.38 -7.58 -6.01
C PHE A 76 -1.09 -7.75 -5.62
N ILE A 77 -1.77 -6.69 -5.18
CA ILE A 77 -3.22 -6.71 -4.94
C ILE A 77 -3.97 -7.00 -6.24
N ALA A 78 -3.51 -6.45 -7.37
CA ALA A 78 -4.11 -6.72 -8.67
C ALA A 78 -4.04 -8.22 -9.07
N MET A 79 -3.15 -9.00 -8.46
CA MET A 79 -3.04 -10.45 -8.69
C MET A 79 -4.08 -11.27 -7.91
N ALA A 80 -4.69 -10.71 -6.86
CA ALA A 80 -5.79 -11.37 -6.15
C ALA A 80 -7.02 -11.52 -7.05
N SER A 81 -7.89 -12.47 -6.69
CA SER A 81 -9.14 -12.71 -7.42
C SER A 81 -10.03 -11.45 -7.36
N PRO A 82 -10.73 -11.06 -8.46
CA PRO A 82 -11.44 -9.78 -8.54
C PRO A 82 -12.38 -9.47 -7.38
N GLU A 83 -13.07 -10.49 -6.85
CA GLU A 83 -14.00 -10.39 -5.72
C GLU A 83 -13.31 -9.97 -4.40
N TRP A 84 -12.00 -10.20 -4.27
CA TRP A 84 -11.23 -9.87 -3.07
C TRP A 84 -10.40 -8.60 -3.19
N ARG A 85 -10.14 -8.09 -4.40
CA ARG A 85 -9.25 -6.94 -4.63
C ARG A 85 -9.66 -5.72 -3.82
N ALA A 86 -10.95 -5.35 -3.86
CA ALA A 86 -11.47 -4.22 -3.10
C ALA A 86 -11.29 -4.40 -1.59
N HIS A 87 -11.50 -5.61 -1.06
CA HIS A 87 -11.29 -5.93 0.35
C HIS A 87 -9.81 -5.78 0.74
N VAL A 88 -8.90 -6.33 -0.05
CA VAL A 88 -7.45 -6.24 0.20
C VAL A 88 -6.94 -4.79 0.05
N ALA A 89 -7.41 -4.06 -0.96
CA ALA A 89 -7.07 -2.65 -1.16
C ALA A 89 -7.55 -1.77 0.00
N LYS A 90 -8.78 -2.00 0.48
CA LYS A 90 -9.33 -1.32 1.65
C LYS A 90 -8.52 -1.62 2.91
N ALA A 91 -8.13 -2.88 3.13
CA ALA A 91 -7.28 -3.26 4.24
C ALA A 91 -5.92 -2.56 4.22
N LEU A 92 -5.28 -2.48 3.04
CA LEU A 92 -4.03 -1.73 2.90
C LEU A 92 -4.24 -0.25 3.23
N ASN A 93 -5.31 0.36 2.70
CA ASN A 93 -5.62 1.76 2.95
C ASN A 93 -5.84 2.05 4.44
N ASN A 94 -6.64 1.21 5.12
CA ASN A 94 -6.90 1.29 6.56
C ASN A 94 -5.60 1.18 7.38
N ALA A 95 -4.74 0.22 7.03
CA ALA A 95 -3.46 0.02 7.69
C ALA A 95 -2.54 1.24 7.56
N VAL A 96 -2.45 1.82 6.35
CA VAL A 96 -1.66 3.04 6.11
C VAL A 96 -2.26 4.23 6.86
N GLN A 97 -3.59 4.43 6.80
CA GLN A 97 -4.25 5.53 7.50
C GLN A 97 -4.04 5.45 9.02
N THR A 98 -4.01 4.25 9.57
CA THR A 98 -3.82 4.01 11.01
C THR A 98 -2.38 4.24 11.45
N ALA A 99 -1.40 3.68 10.72
CA ALA A 99 -0.01 3.64 11.18
C ALA A 99 0.92 4.67 10.52
N TYR A 100 0.64 5.08 9.28
CA TYR A 100 1.51 6.00 8.53
C TYR A 100 0.73 6.96 7.60
N PRO A 101 -0.19 7.79 8.13
CA PRO A 101 -1.10 8.60 7.32
C PRO A 101 -0.39 9.62 6.42
N GLU A 102 0.80 10.11 6.79
CA GLU A 102 1.58 11.01 5.93
C GLU A 102 2.10 10.35 4.63
N PHE A 103 2.07 9.03 4.53
CA PHE A 103 2.35 8.31 3.29
C PHE A 103 1.26 8.61 2.23
N LEU A 104 -0.02 8.60 2.63
CA LEU A 104 -1.15 8.87 1.73
C LEU A 104 -1.18 10.31 1.22
N ALA A 105 -0.63 11.26 1.98
CA ALA A 105 -0.56 12.66 1.55
C ALA A 105 0.26 12.80 0.26
N LYS A 106 1.36 12.05 0.12
CA LYS A 106 2.20 12.05 -1.08
C LYS A 106 1.49 11.39 -2.27
N ASP A 107 0.73 10.34 -2.02
CA ASP A 107 -0.04 9.66 -3.06
C ASP A 107 -1.20 10.53 -3.56
N ALA A 108 -1.83 11.32 -2.68
CA ALA A 108 -2.85 12.29 -3.05
C ALA A 108 -2.30 13.35 -4.02
N GLU A 109 -1.12 13.92 -3.74
CA GLU A 109 -0.45 14.86 -4.66
C GLU A 109 -0.14 14.20 -6.02
N ARG A 110 0.28 12.93 -6.01
CA ARG A 110 0.59 12.20 -7.25
C ARG A 110 -0.69 11.92 -8.06
N LEU A 111 -1.77 11.53 -7.40
CA LEU A 111 -3.09 11.32 -8.03
C LEU A 111 -3.63 12.60 -8.64
N GLU A 112 -3.53 13.73 -7.94
CA GLU A 112 -3.94 15.04 -8.45
C GLU A 112 -3.15 15.42 -9.71
N LYS A 113 -1.82 15.26 -9.70
CA LYS A 113 -0.98 15.49 -10.89
C LYS A 113 -1.34 14.61 -12.08
N ILE A 114 -1.72 13.34 -11.85
CA ILE A 114 -2.14 12.45 -12.95
C ILE A 114 -3.50 12.90 -13.50
N ARG A 115 -4.42 13.31 -12.62
CA ARG A 115 -5.76 13.79 -12.99
C ARG A 115 -5.70 15.09 -13.77
N ASP A 116 -4.95 16.09 -13.29
CA ASP A 116 -4.78 17.38 -13.97
C ASP A 116 -4.18 17.21 -15.37
N ARG A 117 -3.31 16.20 -15.51
CA ARG A 117 -2.68 15.85 -16.79
C ARG A 117 -3.61 15.07 -17.72
N GLY A 118 -4.66 14.43 -17.19
CA GLY A 118 -5.65 13.68 -17.96
C GLY A 118 -5.13 12.41 -18.66
N LYS A 119 -3.95 11.88 -18.29
CA LYS A 119 -3.42 10.62 -18.86
C LYS A 119 -2.44 9.89 -17.94
N ILE A 120 -2.51 8.56 -17.99
CA ILE A 120 -1.55 7.63 -17.39
C ILE A 120 -0.35 7.46 -18.34
N LYS A 121 0.87 7.47 -17.81
CA LYS A 121 2.11 7.31 -18.57
C LYS A 121 2.90 6.05 -18.24
N THR A 122 2.71 5.49 -17.05
CA THR A 122 3.49 4.36 -16.56
C THR A 122 2.61 3.36 -15.83
N ASP A 123 3.07 2.11 -15.75
CA ASP A 123 2.36 1.05 -15.03
C ASP A 123 2.20 1.39 -13.54
N SER A 124 3.20 2.03 -12.92
CA SER A 124 3.10 2.50 -11.53
C SER A 124 1.98 3.53 -11.35
N GLU A 125 1.73 4.41 -12.32
CA GLU A 125 0.58 5.33 -12.26
C GLU A 125 -0.74 4.60 -12.48
N TYR A 126 -0.76 3.60 -13.37
CA TYR A 126 -1.90 2.73 -13.60
C TYR A 126 -2.32 2.00 -12.32
N TYR A 127 -1.38 1.32 -11.64
CA TYR A 127 -1.67 0.57 -10.42
C TYR A 127 -2.05 1.47 -9.25
N LEU A 128 -1.45 2.67 -9.14
CA LEU A 128 -1.86 3.66 -8.15
C LEU A 128 -3.34 4.08 -8.36
N ILE A 129 -3.75 4.34 -9.60
CA ILE A 129 -5.14 4.67 -9.92
C ILE A 129 -6.06 3.46 -9.69
N ARG A 130 -5.66 2.25 -10.11
CA ARG A 130 -6.46 1.04 -9.91
C ARG A 130 -6.71 0.75 -8.44
N HIS A 131 -5.67 0.89 -7.61
CA HIS A 131 -5.79 0.79 -6.16
C HIS A 131 -6.73 1.86 -5.60
N LYS A 132 -6.63 3.11 -6.08
CA LYS A 132 -7.53 4.16 -5.63
C LYS A 132 -8.99 3.90 -6.03
N ILE A 133 -9.23 3.33 -7.22
CA ILE A 133 -10.55 2.85 -7.65
C ILE A 133 -11.06 1.78 -6.69
N ASP A 134 -10.27 0.73 -6.41
CA ASP A 134 -10.65 -0.35 -5.48
C ASP A 134 -11.01 0.20 -4.07
N VAL A 135 -10.28 1.20 -3.59
CA VAL A 135 -10.59 1.90 -2.33
C VAL A 135 -11.90 2.69 -2.44
N LEU A 136 -12.13 3.40 -3.55
CA LEU A 136 -13.29 4.26 -3.74
C LEU A 136 -14.60 3.51 -3.99
N GLU A 137 -14.54 2.37 -4.69
CA GLU A 137 -15.67 1.45 -4.91
C GLU A 137 -16.35 1.06 -3.59
N GLY A 138 -15.60 1.04 -2.48
CA GLY A 138 -16.12 0.79 -1.13
C GLY A 138 -16.60 2.02 -0.34
N SER A 139 -16.53 3.23 -0.91
CA SER A 139 -16.76 4.52 -0.21
C SER A 139 -17.90 5.39 -0.77
N GLY A 140 -18.27 5.21 -2.04
CA GLY A 140 -19.43 5.88 -2.66
C GLY A 140 -19.18 7.25 -3.29
N ASP A 141 -17.93 7.73 -3.42
CA ASP A 141 -17.61 8.95 -4.18
C ASP A 141 -17.62 8.67 -5.70
N THR A 142 -18.81 8.82 -6.30
CA THR A 142 -19.07 8.42 -7.69
C THR A 142 -18.38 9.29 -8.73
N LYS A 143 -18.16 10.58 -8.46
CA LYS A 143 -17.54 11.49 -9.43
C LYS A 143 -16.05 11.20 -9.58
N LEU A 144 -15.33 11.14 -8.46
CA LEU A 144 -13.89 10.84 -8.50
C LEU A 144 -13.62 9.43 -9.05
N LEU A 145 -14.51 8.49 -8.74
CA LEU A 145 -14.45 7.13 -9.27
C LEU A 145 -14.60 7.10 -10.80
N MET A 146 -15.58 7.83 -11.37
CA MET A 146 -15.76 7.94 -12.82
C MET A 146 -14.54 8.56 -13.52
N ASP A 147 -13.96 9.62 -12.95
CA ASP A 147 -12.76 10.26 -13.50
C ASP A 147 -11.59 9.27 -13.57
N PHE A 148 -11.42 8.42 -12.55
CA PHE A 148 -10.35 7.42 -12.53
C PHE A 148 -10.59 6.24 -13.48
N TYR A 149 -11.83 5.76 -13.65
CA TYR A 149 -12.13 4.76 -14.68
C TYR A 149 -11.80 5.28 -16.09
N ALA A 150 -12.17 6.52 -16.41
CA ALA A 150 -11.88 7.11 -17.71
C ALA A 150 -10.37 7.14 -18.01
N LEU A 151 -9.53 7.41 -16.99
CA LEU A 151 -8.07 7.36 -17.14
C LEU A 151 -7.58 5.94 -17.43
N VAL A 152 -8.10 4.94 -16.71
CA VAL A 152 -7.76 3.52 -16.90
C VAL A 152 -8.15 3.03 -18.29
N ASP A 153 -9.38 3.32 -18.74
CA ASP A 153 -9.88 2.90 -20.05
C ASP A 153 -9.05 3.52 -21.19
N SER A 154 -8.66 4.79 -21.04
CA SER A 154 -7.83 5.49 -22.02
C SER A 154 -6.40 4.92 -22.13
N PHE A 155 -5.90 4.30 -21.06
CA PHE A 155 -4.59 3.65 -21.04
C PHE A 155 -4.66 2.26 -21.65
N GLY A 156 -5.67 1.46 -21.29
CA GLY A 156 -5.88 0.12 -21.84
C GLY A 156 -6.18 0.10 -23.34
N SER A 157 -6.77 1.18 -23.87
CA SER A 157 -7.04 1.33 -25.31
C SER A 157 -5.79 1.60 -26.18
N LYS A 158 -4.62 1.80 -25.56
CA LYS A 158 -3.35 2.13 -26.26
C LYS A 158 -2.35 0.97 -26.31
N VAL A 159 -2.70 -0.18 -25.73
CA VAL A 159 -1.86 -1.38 -25.66
C VAL A 159 -2.37 -2.43 -26.64
#